data_AF-A0A7S4C1I4-F1
#
_entry.id   AF-A0A7S4C1I4-F1
#
_cell.length_a   1.000
_cell.length_b   1.000
_cell.length_c   1.000
_cell.angle_alpha   90.00
_cell.angle_beta   90.00
_cell.angle_gamma   90.00
#
_symmetry.space_group_name_H-M   'P 1'
#
loop_
_entity.id
_entity.type
_entity.pdbx_description
1 polymer ?
#
loop_
_entity_poly.entity_id
_entity_poly.type
_entity_poly.pdbx_seq_one_letter_code
_entity_poly.pdbx_strand_id
1 'polypeptide(L)'
;RDIFTHAARPDSCIINFYSPGDCIPPHIDHHDFSRPFCTLSLLSEEHILFGREISIVSDGEFSAPTSLPLPVGSVLLLDGHGADLCKHCVPSVRRERISITFRKMCQRATSARGVALPFKGPDGTAEAVPLSVKPARESEGPGAAEAAPTRGRAGLGKAPPNVKQALSEDAS
;
A
#
# COMPACT_ATOMS: atom_id res chain seq x y z
N ARG A 1 15.92 -4.59 -22.49
CA ARG A 1 14.74 -3.71 -22.33
C ARG A 1 14.86 -3.12 -20.94
N ASP A 2 15.11 -1.82 -20.83
CA ASP A 2 15.42 -1.16 -19.55
C ASP A 2 14.12 -0.88 -18.79
N ILE A 3 13.54 -1.91 -18.18
CA ILE A 3 12.26 -1.79 -17.45
C ILE A 3 12.46 -1.01 -16.14
N PHE A 4 13.67 -1.03 -15.59
CA PHE A 4 14.07 -0.28 -14.40
C PHE A 4 14.92 0.94 -14.78
N THR A 5 14.31 1.90 -15.47
CA THR A 5 14.95 3.21 -15.67
C THR A 5 14.88 4.05 -14.39
N HIS A 6 15.73 5.08 -14.29
CA HIS A 6 15.61 6.09 -13.22
C HIS A 6 14.23 6.75 -13.19
N ALA A 7 13.55 6.90 -14.33
CA ALA A 7 12.21 7.46 -14.42
C ALA A 7 11.14 6.50 -13.86
N ALA A 8 11.34 5.19 -13.99
CA ALA A 8 10.45 4.15 -13.47
C ALA A 8 10.71 3.78 -12.00
N ARG A 9 11.67 4.46 -11.33
CA ARG A 9 11.93 4.24 -9.90
C ARG A 9 10.66 4.53 -9.09
N PRO A 10 10.15 3.56 -8.31
CA PRO A 10 8.99 3.75 -7.45
C PRO A 10 9.30 4.75 -6.32
N ASP A 11 8.29 5.52 -5.93
CA ASP A 11 8.32 6.48 -4.82
C ASP A 11 7.34 6.09 -3.70
N SER A 12 6.57 5.03 -3.90
CA SER A 12 5.61 4.50 -2.93
C SER A 12 5.62 2.97 -2.95
N CYS A 13 5.26 2.38 -1.82
CA CYS A 13 5.02 0.95 -1.71
C CYS A 13 3.82 0.66 -0.80
N ILE A 14 3.12 -0.42 -1.09
CA ILE A 14 2.10 -1.01 -0.20
C ILE A 14 2.59 -2.40 0.21
N ILE A 15 2.44 -2.72 1.49
CA ILE A 15 2.67 -4.06 2.01
C ILE A 15 1.30 -4.64 2.35
N ASN A 16 0.92 -5.70 1.65
CA ASN A 16 -0.30 -6.45 1.92
C ASN A 16 0.05 -7.70 2.72
N PHE A 17 -0.67 -7.90 3.83
CA PHE A 17 -0.64 -9.09 4.66
C PHE A 17 -1.93 -9.87 4.45
N TYR A 18 -1.83 -11.17 4.23
CA TYR A 18 -2.98 -12.04 4.02
C TYR A 18 -2.94 -13.21 5.00
N SER A 19 -4.08 -13.50 5.59
CA SER A 19 -4.40 -14.74 6.30
C SER A 19 -5.14 -15.70 5.37
N PRO A 20 -5.17 -17.02 5.65
CA PRO A 20 -5.95 -17.98 4.86
C PRO A 20 -7.41 -17.53 4.69
N GLY A 21 -7.89 -17.52 3.44
CA GLY A 21 -9.22 -17.04 3.06
C GLY A 21 -9.29 -15.56 2.66
N ASP A 22 -8.26 -14.75 2.94
CA ASP A 22 -8.22 -13.37 2.47
C ASP A 22 -8.09 -13.31 0.95
N CYS A 23 -8.78 -12.36 0.34
CA CYS A 23 -8.76 -12.14 -1.11
C CYS A 23 -8.74 -10.65 -1.45
N ILE A 24 -8.37 -10.33 -2.69
CA ILE A 24 -8.55 -8.99 -3.27
C ILE A 24 -9.49 -9.13 -4.47
N PRO A 25 -10.67 -8.49 -4.44
CA PRO A 25 -11.60 -8.53 -5.56
C PRO A 25 -11.02 -7.98 -6.89
N PRO A 26 -11.60 -8.36 -8.04
CA PRO A 26 -11.17 -7.88 -9.35
C PRO A 26 -11.17 -6.35 -9.48
N HIS A 27 -10.02 -5.78 -9.78
CA HIS A 27 -9.86 -4.34 -9.98
C HIS A 27 -8.76 -4.00 -11.00
N ILE A 28 -8.76 -2.75 -11.46
CA ILE A 28 -7.65 -2.14 -12.19
C ILE A 28 -7.05 -1.10 -11.24
N ASP A 29 -5.72 -1.08 -11.13
CA ASP A 29 -5.02 -0.08 -10.34
C ASP A 29 -5.34 1.35 -10.81
N HIS A 30 -5.36 2.28 -9.86
CA HIS A 30 -5.74 3.66 -10.13
C HIS A 30 -4.78 4.35 -11.12
N HIS A 31 -5.32 5.17 -12.02
CA HIS A 31 -4.55 5.87 -13.06
C HIS A 31 -3.59 6.94 -12.53
N ASP A 32 -3.70 7.31 -11.25
CA ASP A 32 -2.75 8.21 -10.58
C ASP A 32 -1.36 7.58 -10.43
N PHE A 33 -1.22 6.26 -10.62
CA PHE A 33 0.08 5.60 -10.59
C PHE A 33 0.60 5.39 -12.01
N SER A 34 1.84 5.82 -12.25
CA SER A 34 2.56 5.51 -13.48
C SER A 34 2.98 4.04 -13.49
N ARG A 35 2.96 3.45 -14.69
CA ARG A 35 3.34 2.05 -14.93
C ARG A 35 4.84 1.97 -15.24
N PRO A 36 5.51 0.83 -14.98
CA PRO A 36 4.93 -0.43 -14.49
C PRO A 36 4.69 -0.46 -12.97
N PHE A 37 3.83 -1.38 -12.52
CA PHE A 37 3.75 -1.78 -11.11
C PHE A 37 4.62 -3.01 -10.89
N CYS A 38 5.28 -3.07 -9.74
CA CYS A 38 6.21 -4.14 -9.40
C CYS A 38 5.78 -4.78 -8.07
N THR A 39 5.32 -6.03 -8.11
CA THR A 39 4.88 -6.75 -6.91
C THR A 39 5.86 -7.88 -6.58
N LEU A 40 6.48 -7.80 -5.41
CA LEU A 40 7.29 -8.84 -4.81
C LEU A 40 6.42 -9.75 -3.94
N SER A 41 6.47 -11.06 -4.18
CA SER A 41 5.77 -12.05 -3.36
C SER A 41 6.70 -12.66 -2.30
N LEU A 42 6.20 -12.81 -1.09
CA LEU A 42 6.93 -13.31 0.07
C LEU A 42 6.07 -14.32 0.85
N LEU A 43 6.74 -15.11 1.71
CA LEU A 43 6.18 -16.09 2.65
C LEU A 43 5.55 -17.36 2.03
N SER A 44 4.69 -17.23 1.02
CA SER A 44 4.06 -18.36 0.34
C SER A 44 3.84 -18.08 -1.15
N GLU A 45 3.75 -19.16 -1.93
CA GLU A 45 3.31 -19.09 -3.32
C GLU A 45 1.78 -19.04 -3.38
N GLU A 46 1.25 -18.02 -4.04
CA GLU A 46 -0.18 -17.88 -4.31
C GLU A 46 -0.39 -17.36 -5.72
N HIS A 47 -1.59 -17.54 -6.25
CA HIS A 47 -1.91 -17.12 -7.61
C HIS A 47 -2.40 -15.68 -7.67
N ILE A 48 -2.16 -15.03 -8.80
CA ILE A 48 -2.89 -13.84 -9.23
C ILE A 48 -3.63 -14.18 -10.52
N LEU A 49 -4.84 -13.66 -10.65
CA LEU A 49 -5.69 -13.89 -11.81
C LEU A 49 -5.77 -12.61 -12.65
N PHE A 50 -5.83 -12.76 -13.97
CA PHE A 50 -5.92 -11.64 -14.92
C PHE A 50 -6.99 -11.87 -15.97
N GLY A 51 -7.63 -10.77 -16.38
CA GLY A 51 -8.56 -10.76 -17.50
C GLY A 51 -9.23 -9.40 -17.69
N ARG A 52 -9.70 -9.09 -18.90
CA ARG A 52 -10.59 -7.94 -19.11
C ARG A 52 -11.88 -8.09 -18.31
N GLU A 53 -12.37 -9.33 -18.25
CA GLU A 53 -13.49 -9.75 -17.42
C GLU A 53 -13.01 -10.86 -16.48
N ILE A 54 -13.38 -10.74 -15.21
CA ILE A 54 -13.19 -11.74 -14.16
C ILE A 54 -14.54 -11.84 -13.46
N SER A 55 -15.11 -13.04 -13.39
CA SER A 55 -16.38 -13.28 -12.71
C SER A 55 -16.15 -13.74 -11.27
N ILE A 56 -17.05 -13.33 -10.39
CA ILE A 56 -17.11 -13.79 -9.00
C ILE A 56 -17.95 -15.05 -8.99
N VAL A 57 -17.35 -16.18 -8.61
CA VAL A 57 -18.02 -17.49 -8.54
C VAL A 57 -18.63 -17.68 -7.16
N SER A 58 -17.82 -17.43 -6.13
CA SER A 58 -18.20 -17.48 -4.71
C SER A 58 -17.24 -16.61 -3.89
N ASP A 59 -17.36 -16.61 -2.57
CA ASP A 59 -16.54 -15.78 -1.68
C ASP A 59 -15.04 -16.10 -1.83
N GLY A 60 -14.32 -15.15 -2.44
CA GLY A 60 -12.89 -15.27 -2.75
C GLY A 60 -12.54 -16.30 -3.84
N GLU A 61 -13.54 -16.86 -4.52
CA GLU A 61 -13.37 -17.68 -5.71
C GLU A 61 -13.73 -16.89 -6.97
N PHE A 62 -12.78 -16.80 -7.89
CA PHE A 62 -12.92 -16.02 -9.11
C PHE A 62 -12.57 -16.86 -10.34
N SER A 63 -13.27 -16.64 -11.44
CA SER A 63 -12.96 -17.24 -12.74
C SER A 63 -12.39 -16.17 -13.67
N ALA A 64 -11.21 -16.44 -14.21
CA ALA A 64 -10.47 -15.52 -15.07
C ALA A 64 -9.81 -16.26 -16.24
N PRO A 65 -9.60 -15.59 -17.39
CA PRO A 65 -8.90 -16.17 -18.54
C PRO A 65 -7.46 -16.61 -18.27
N THR A 66 -6.78 -16.01 -17.29
CA THR A 66 -5.38 -16.27 -17.01
C THR A 66 -5.13 -16.33 -15.51
N SER A 67 -4.34 -17.32 -15.09
CA SER A 67 -3.85 -17.49 -13.73
C SER A 67 -2.34 -17.61 -13.77
N LEU A 68 -1.65 -16.87 -12.92
CA LEU A 68 -0.19 -16.87 -12.80
C LEU A 68 0.19 -17.20 -11.36
N PRO A 69 0.95 -18.28 -11.10
CA PRO A 69 1.53 -18.51 -9.78
C PRO A 69 2.58 -17.44 -9.50
N LEU A 70 2.63 -16.98 -8.25
CA LEU A 70 3.66 -16.05 -7.76
C LEU A 70 4.51 -16.74 -6.68
N PRO A 71 5.57 -17.47 -7.06
CA PRO A 71 6.47 -18.11 -6.10
C PRO A 71 7.08 -17.13 -5.09
N VAL A 72 7.54 -17.64 -3.95
CA VAL A 72 8.26 -16.84 -2.96
C VAL A 72 9.52 -16.24 -3.59
N GLY A 73 9.70 -14.92 -3.44
CA GLY A 73 10.81 -14.18 -4.03
C GLY A 73 10.60 -13.79 -5.50
N SER A 74 9.47 -14.15 -6.11
CA SER A 74 9.15 -13.73 -7.48
C SER A 74 8.75 -12.26 -7.53
N VAL A 75 9.05 -11.64 -8.67
CA VAL A 75 8.66 -10.26 -8.98
C VAL A 75 7.74 -10.26 -10.19
N LEU A 76 6.52 -9.78 -9.99
CA LEU A 76 5.55 -9.53 -11.04
C LEU A 76 5.65 -8.08 -11.50
N LEU A 77 5.81 -7.88 -12.81
CA LEU A 77 5.72 -6.57 -13.44
C LEU A 77 4.44 -6.46 -14.25
N LEU A 78 3.63 -5.47 -13.91
CA LEU A 78 2.38 -5.12 -14.60
C LEU A 78 2.59 -3.85 -15.41
N ASP A 79 2.51 -3.97 -16.74
CA ASP A 79 2.70 -2.86 -17.69
C ASP A 79 1.76 -2.95 -18.89
N GLY A 80 1.60 -1.84 -19.61
CA GLY A 80 0.76 -1.72 -20.80
C GLY A 80 -0.65 -2.27 -20.58
N HIS A 81 -1.12 -3.09 -21.53
CA HIS A 81 -2.47 -3.68 -21.45
C HIS A 81 -2.74 -4.46 -20.17
N GLY A 82 -1.71 -5.09 -19.58
CA GLY A 82 -1.85 -5.84 -18.33
C GLY A 82 -2.17 -4.93 -17.13
N ALA A 83 -1.71 -3.68 -17.14
CA ALA A 83 -1.94 -2.71 -16.08
C ALA A 83 -3.06 -1.70 -16.38
N ASP A 84 -3.39 -1.50 -17.66
CA ASP A 84 -4.34 -0.48 -18.11
C ASP A 84 -5.73 -1.03 -18.45
N LEU A 85 -5.81 -2.25 -18.98
CA LEU A 85 -7.06 -2.81 -19.53
C LEU A 85 -7.53 -4.07 -18.82
N CYS A 86 -6.60 -4.84 -18.25
CA CYS A 86 -6.90 -6.07 -17.55
C CYS A 86 -7.20 -5.77 -16.08
N LYS A 87 -8.32 -6.33 -15.58
CA LYS A 87 -8.51 -6.52 -14.15
C LYS A 87 -7.52 -7.56 -13.65
N HIS A 88 -7.15 -7.43 -12.40
CA HIS A 88 -6.46 -8.47 -11.66
C HIS A 88 -7.12 -8.69 -10.30
N CYS A 89 -7.01 -9.90 -9.76
CA CYS A 89 -7.46 -10.23 -8.42
C CYS A 89 -6.54 -11.25 -7.75
N VAL A 90 -6.56 -11.25 -6.42
CA VAL A 90 -5.96 -12.30 -5.59
C VAL A 90 -7.11 -13.16 -5.10
N PRO A 91 -7.24 -14.43 -5.54
CA PRO A 91 -8.23 -15.36 -4.99
C PRO A 91 -7.90 -15.66 -3.53
N SER A 92 -8.83 -16.30 -2.82
CA SER A 92 -8.63 -16.74 -1.43
C SER A 92 -7.30 -17.46 -1.27
N VAL A 93 -6.40 -16.85 -0.50
CA VAL A 93 -5.08 -17.43 -0.24
C VAL A 93 -5.23 -18.67 0.64
N ARG A 94 -4.39 -19.68 0.42
CA ARG A 94 -4.43 -20.94 1.19
C ARG A 94 -3.57 -20.88 2.43
N ARG A 95 -2.56 -20.00 2.43
CA ARG A 95 -1.59 -19.84 3.51
C ARG A 95 -1.37 -18.34 3.78
N GLU A 96 -0.70 -18.03 4.89
CA GLU A 96 -0.25 -16.67 5.13
C GLU A 96 0.65 -16.22 3.97
N ARG A 97 0.37 -15.02 3.45
CA ARG A 97 1.10 -14.43 2.32
C ARG A 97 1.46 -13.00 2.67
N ILE A 98 2.62 -12.57 2.19
CA ILE A 98 3.00 -11.16 2.20
C ILE A 98 3.32 -10.76 0.76
N SER A 99 2.82 -9.61 0.32
CA SER A 99 3.22 -9.03 -0.96
C SER A 99 3.56 -7.56 -0.81
N ILE A 100 4.61 -7.11 -1.49
CA ILE A 100 5.01 -5.71 -1.53
C ILE A 100 4.84 -5.21 -2.96
N THR A 101 3.94 -4.24 -3.16
CA THR A 101 3.71 -3.61 -4.46
C THR A 101 4.34 -2.23 -4.47
N PHE A 102 5.37 -2.06 -5.30
CA PHE A 102 6.04 -0.80 -5.57
C PHE A 102 5.35 -0.07 -6.72
N ARG A 103 5.09 1.23 -6.51
CA ARG A 103 4.43 2.10 -7.48
C ARG A 103 5.10 3.48 -7.50
N LYS A 104 4.84 4.21 -8.58
CA LYS A 104 5.26 5.60 -8.72
C LYS A 104 4.03 6.48 -8.92
N MET A 105 3.90 7.55 -8.14
CA MET A 105 2.82 8.50 -8.32
C MET A 105 3.06 9.36 -9.58
N CYS A 106 2.05 9.49 -10.43
CA CYS A 106 2.10 10.33 -11.60
C CYS A 106 2.08 11.80 -11.18
N GLN A 107 3.10 12.57 -11.60
CA GLN A 107 3.21 14.01 -11.27
C GLN A 107 2.05 14.86 -11.82
N ARG A 108 1.28 14.34 -12.77
CA ARG A 108 0.08 15.02 -13.27
C ARG A 108 -1.05 15.05 -12.23
N ALA A 109 -1.11 14.05 -11.35
CA ALA A 109 -2.03 14.02 -10.21
C ALA A 109 -1.62 15.06 -9.14
N THR A 110 -0.33 15.36 -8.99
CA THR A 110 0.15 16.41 -8.08
C THR A 110 0.07 17.81 -8.68
N SER A 111 0.11 17.97 -10.01
CA SER A 111 -0.16 19.26 -10.66
C SER A 111 -1.66 19.59 -10.80
N ALA A 112 -2.53 18.58 -10.75
CA ALA A 112 -3.99 18.74 -10.79
C ALA A 112 -4.64 18.80 -9.39
N ARG A 113 -3.96 18.31 -8.35
CA ARG A 113 -4.25 18.73 -6.97
C ARG A 113 -3.59 20.08 -6.75
N GLY A 114 -4.32 21.10 -7.20
CA GLY A 114 -4.00 22.49 -6.97
C GLY A 114 -3.63 22.74 -5.51
N VAL A 115 -2.87 23.82 -5.32
CA VAL A 115 -2.96 24.70 -4.14
C VAL A 115 -4.25 24.38 -3.39
N ALA A 116 -4.15 23.74 -2.23
CA ALA A 116 -5.31 23.40 -1.43
C ALA A 116 -6.10 24.70 -1.28
N LEU A 117 -7.23 24.81 -1.99
CA LEU A 117 -8.09 25.97 -1.82
C LEU A 117 -8.54 25.88 -0.36
N PRO A 118 -8.31 26.92 0.45
CA PRO A 118 -8.66 26.88 1.86
C PRO A 118 -10.14 26.49 1.95
N PHE A 119 -10.43 25.52 2.83
CA PHE A 119 -11.79 25.12 3.13
C PHE A 119 -12.57 26.39 3.51
N LYS A 120 -13.56 26.76 2.70
CA LYS A 120 -14.37 27.95 2.91
C LYS A 120 -15.58 27.53 3.74
N GLY A 121 -15.62 28.02 4.98
CA GLY A 121 -16.76 27.79 5.87
C GLY A 121 -18.07 28.36 5.30
N PRO A 122 -19.23 27.96 5.83
CA PRO A 122 -20.55 28.45 5.39
C PRO A 122 -20.74 29.97 5.54
N ASP A 123 -19.91 30.62 6.35
CA ASP A 123 -19.80 32.06 6.59
C ASP A 123 -18.86 32.77 5.58
N GLY A 124 -18.23 32.04 4.67
CA GLY A 124 -17.42 32.59 3.60
C GLY A 124 -16.03 33.08 4.03
N THR A 125 -15.63 32.84 5.28
CA THR A 125 -14.29 33.18 5.76
C THR A 125 -13.30 32.05 5.42
N ALA A 126 -12.13 32.43 4.91
CA ALA A 126 -11.03 31.51 4.66
C ALA A 126 -9.91 31.88 5.63
N GLU A 127 -9.79 31.15 6.74
CA GLU A 127 -8.62 31.25 7.61
C GLU A 127 -7.47 30.48 6.97
N ALA A 128 -6.50 31.21 6.43
CA ALA A 128 -5.22 30.64 6.03
C ALA A 128 -4.41 30.34 7.29
N VAL A 129 -4.40 29.09 7.74
CA VAL A 129 -3.47 28.66 8.80
C VAL A 129 -2.08 28.50 8.16
N PRO A 130 -1.07 29.31 8.50
CA PRO A 130 0.27 29.09 7.99
C PRO A 130 0.82 27.81 8.62
N LEU A 131 1.13 26.80 7.80
CA LEU A 131 1.98 25.67 8.21
C LEU A 131 3.40 26.20 8.41
N SER A 132 3.67 26.83 9.55
CA SER A 132 5.03 27.15 9.97
C SER A 132 5.69 25.88 10.53
N VAL A 133 6.00 24.93 9.65
CA VAL A 133 6.96 23.88 9.99
C VAL A 133 8.34 24.52 9.88
N LYS A 134 8.86 25.03 10.99
CA LYS A 134 10.28 25.42 11.06
C LYS A 134 11.12 24.16 10.85
N PRO A 135 12.11 24.16 9.94
CA PRO A 135 13.06 23.07 9.88
C PRO A 135 13.78 22.97 11.23
N ALA A 136 13.89 21.75 11.77
CA ALA A 136 14.68 21.48 12.96
C ALA A 136 16.11 21.95 12.70
N ARG A 137 16.63 22.83 13.56
CA ARG A 137 18.04 23.20 13.55
C ARG A 137 18.87 21.95 13.79
N GLU A 138 19.85 21.70 12.93
CA GLU A 138 20.97 20.81 13.23
C GLU A 138 21.65 21.34 14.49
N SER A 139 21.57 20.56 15.58
CA SER A 139 22.36 20.84 16.78
C SER A 139 23.74 20.24 16.59
N GLU A 140 24.75 21.10 16.46
CA GLU A 140 26.15 20.72 16.70
C GLU A 140 26.26 20.11 18.10
N GLY A 141 26.72 18.86 18.16
CA GLY A 141 26.89 18.14 19.42
C GLY A 141 28.16 18.58 20.16
N PRO A 142 28.15 18.68 21.51
CA PRO A 142 29.38 18.77 22.27
C PRO A 142 29.86 17.37 22.68
N GLY A 143 31.14 17.12 22.42
CA GLY A 143 32.10 16.53 23.37
C GLY A 143 31.79 15.17 24.00
N ALA A 144 32.57 14.17 23.60
CA ALA A 144 32.67 12.88 24.27
C ALA A 144 33.01 13.00 25.76
N ALA A 145 32.28 12.28 26.61
CA ALA A 145 32.76 11.81 27.89
C ALA A 145 32.20 10.40 28.14
N GLU A 146 33.14 9.47 28.31
CA GLU A 146 32.97 8.04 28.53
C GLU A 146 32.55 7.76 29.99
N ALA A 147 31.59 6.84 30.20
CA ALA A 147 31.46 6.08 31.44
C ALA A 147 30.67 4.79 31.22
N ALA A 148 31.27 3.67 31.61
CA ALA A 148 30.81 2.28 31.44
C ALA A 148 29.90 1.82 32.62
N PRO A 149 29.47 0.54 32.72
CA PRO A 149 28.06 0.16 32.72
C PRO A 149 27.54 -0.32 34.09
N THR A 150 26.22 -0.22 34.32
CA THR A 150 25.56 -0.96 35.42
C THR A 150 24.25 -1.63 34.99
N ARG A 151 24.17 -2.88 35.43
CA ARG A 151 23.19 -3.94 35.18
C ARG A 151 21.90 -3.68 35.98
N GLY A 152 20.72 -3.89 35.38
CA GLY A 152 19.43 -3.83 36.09
C GLY A 152 18.29 -4.46 35.28
N ARG A 153 17.55 -5.36 35.91
CA ARG A 153 16.67 -6.38 35.32
C ARG A 153 15.18 -5.96 35.38
N ALA A 154 14.39 -6.50 34.44
CA ALA A 154 12.95 -6.81 34.48
C ALA A 154 11.89 -5.70 34.30
N GLY A 155 10.92 -6.00 33.43
CA GLY A 155 9.61 -5.34 33.38
C GLY A 155 8.81 -5.66 32.12
N LEU A 156 8.05 -6.76 32.13
CA LEU A 156 7.00 -7.05 31.14
C LEU A 156 5.93 -5.92 31.17
N GLY A 157 5.67 -5.28 30.04
CA GLY A 157 4.55 -4.37 29.83
C GLY A 157 3.66 -4.87 28.69
N LYS A 158 2.45 -5.30 29.03
CA LYS A 158 1.40 -5.77 28.10
C LYS A 158 0.96 -4.66 27.14
N ALA A 159 0.76 -5.02 25.87
CA ALA A 159 0.09 -4.17 24.88
C ALA A 159 -1.44 -4.12 25.12
N PRO A 160 -2.11 -2.98 24.87
CA PRO A 160 -3.56 -2.86 24.99
C PRO A 160 -4.30 -3.49 23.79
N PRO A 161 -5.60 -3.85 23.94
CA PRO A 161 -6.32 -4.71 23.00
C PRO A 161 -6.92 -3.98 21.80
N ASN A 162 -7.10 -4.74 20.73
CA ASN A 162 -7.73 -4.38 19.46
C ASN A 162 -9.16 -3.84 19.62
N VAL A 163 -9.44 -2.69 19.01
CA VAL A 163 -10.80 -2.16 18.85
C VAL A 163 -11.49 -2.92 17.70
N LYS A 164 -12.43 -3.79 18.07
CA LYS A 164 -13.44 -4.32 17.14
C LYS A 164 -14.48 -3.23 16.92
N GLN A 165 -14.63 -2.73 15.69
CA GLN A 165 -15.79 -1.90 15.36
C GLN A 165 -16.94 -2.81 14.94
N ALA A 166 -17.93 -2.88 15.82
CA ALA A 166 -19.26 -3.37 15.55
C ALA A 166 -20.07 -2.28 14.82
N LEU A 167 -20.80 -2.69 13.79
CA LEU A 167 -21.99 -2.01 13.26
C LEU A 167 -22.95 -3.16 12.90
N SER A 168 -23.80 -3.59 13.84
CA SER A 168 -25.16 -3.08 14.11
C SER A 168 -26.16 -3.43 12.99
N GLU A 169 -26.88 -4.52 13.22
CA GLU A 169 -28.22 -4.79 12.66
C GLU A 169 -29.26 -3.93 13.40
N ASP A 170 -30.18 -3.33 12.62
CA ASP A 170 -31.62 -3.04 12.85
C ASP A 170 -32.00 -1.83 11.96
N ALA A 171 -33.16 -1.69 11.32
CA ALA A 171 -34.43 -2.40 11.40
C ALA A 171 -35.30 -2.02 10.18
N SER A 172 -36.37 -2.81 9.98
CA SER A 172 -37.59 -2.61 9.15
C SER A 172 -37.53 -2.97 7.66
#